data_AF-A0A3B8N558-F1
#
_entry.id   AF-A0A3B8N558-F1
#
_cell.length_a   1.000
_cell.length_b   1.000
_cell.length_c   1.000
_cell.angle_alpha   90.00
_cell.angle_beta   90.00
_cell.angle_gamma   90.00
#
_symmetry.space_group_name_H-M   'P 1'
#
loop_
_entity.id
_entity.type
_entity.pdbx_description
1 polymer ?
#
loop_
_entity_poly.entity_id
_entity_poly.type
_entity_poly.pdbx_seq_one_letter_code
_entity_poly.pdbx_strand_id
1 'polypeptide(L)'
;MIFIKYHLAFYGLYFISEQVGISLVIFYYIINIKNFLSNFLTKNLLGSDKHLNFLKVMDKKTFSLKIKNRFLKVFLFLLITLLMTSSGYALTLLIDKGERTLKVLENQKIQKVYPVGLGLESLLPKEKRGDFLTPEGLYKITDIRPSKSFGYFIEINYPNLNDLGWAYYKGFISKEQLVVYLETFLANGKVEHTPLGSKIGIHGGGVYKKEKGKKDYFWTQGCIALEDRDLRDLLTRISEGQKVVILNSRKPLYEILKKLIYPVRIKPLDFLEGELYLKLNDYVFLTFALRETYQGARYLEIKKWVQGELKEQIRSDEFGKVNREAQLKNILLENLENLLNPYKNLEF
;
A
#
# COMPACT_ATOMS: atom_id res chain seq x y z
N MET A 1 12.75 4.00 25.74
CA MET A 1 12.85 4.55 24.38
C MET A 1 12.89 3.37 23.42
N ILE A 2 11.79 3.05 22.74
CA ILE A 2 11.83 2.06 21.66
C ILE A 2 12.47 2.78 20.47
N PHE A 3 13.68 2.38 20.10
CA PHE A 3 14.30 2.83 18.87
C PHE A 3 13.85 1.90 17.75
N ILE A 4 12.99 2.37 16.85
CA ILE A 4 12.87 1.73 15.53
C ILE A 4 14.04 2.29 14.71
N LYS A 5 15.24 1.76 14.95
CA LYS A 5 16.47 2.22 14.29
C LYS A 5 16.76 1.32 13.09
N TYR A 6 16.46 1.80 11.88
CA TYR A 6 17.19 1.42 10.67
C TYR A 6 17.51 2.71 9.90
N HIS A 7 18.80 3.02 9.80
CA HIS A 7 19.28 4.30 9.29
C HIS A 7 19.26 4.33 7.75
N LEU A 8 18.68 5.42 7.22
CA LEU A 8 18.34 5.76 5.84
C LEU A 8 19.49 5.96 4.82
N ALA A 9 20.72 5.50 5.07
CA ALA A 9 21.83 5.74 4.14
C ALA A 9 21.79 4.89 2.85
N PHE A 10 20.88 3.92 2.73
CA PHE A 10 20.88 2.92 1.65
C PHE A 10 19.97 3.21 0.45
N TYR A 11 19.05 4.18 0.54
CA TYR A 11 18.01 4.34 -0.49
C TYR A 11 18.54 4.83 -1.86
N GLY A 12 19.67 5.54 -1.90
CA GLY A 12 20.29 5.99 -3.16
C GLY A 12 21.04 4.88 -3.91
N LEU A 13 21.56 3.87 -3.21
CA LEU A 13 22.33 2.76 -3.80
C LEU A 13 21.45 1.54 -4.13
N TYR A 14 20.37 1.33 -3.38
CA TYR A 14 19.49 0.15 -3.54
C TYR A 14 18.64 0.20 -4.82
N PHE A 15 18.24 1.40 -5.27
CA PHE A 15 17.49 1.56 -6.52
C PHE A 15 18.35 1.27 -7.77
N ILE A 16 19.66 1.51 -7.69
CA ILE A 16 20.60 1.14 -8.76
C ILE A 16 20.74 -0.39 -8.82
N SER A 17 20.67 -1.09 -7.67
CA SER A 17 20.81 -2.56 -7.65
C SER A 17 19.60 -3.34 -8.16
N GLU A 18 18.37 -2.84 -8.08
CA GLU A 18 17.19 -3.55 -8.64
C GLU A 18 17.15 -3.51 -10.16
N GLN A 19 17.51 -2.38 -10.78
CA GLN A 19 17.63 -2.30 -12.25
C GLN A 19 18.78 -3.16 -12.78
N VAL A 20 19.91 -3.20 -12.06
CA VAL A 20 21.05 -4.08 -12.41
C VAL A 20 20.72 -5.54 -12.14
N GLY A 21 19.96 -5.86 -11.09
CA GLY A 21 19.54 -7.22 -10.72
C GLY A 21 18.56 -7.84 -11.71
N ILE A 22 17.54 -7.09 -12.15
CA ILE A 22 16.61 -7.55 -13.20
C ILE A 22 17.37 -7.77 -14.52
N SER A 23 18.32 -6.88 -14.86
CA SER A 23 19.18 -7.05 -16.02
C SER A 23 20.09 -8.29 -15.90
N LEU A 24 20.61 -8.59 -14.72
CA LEU A 24 21.45 -9.78 -14.47
C LEU A 24 20.66 -11.09 -14.50
N VAL A 25 19.43 -11.12 -14.01
CA VAL A 25 18.55 -12.31 -14.07
C VAL A 25 18.16 -12.61 -15.51
N ILE A 26 17.83 -11.59 -16.30
CA ILE A 26 17.54 -11.73 -17.73
C ILE A 26 18.80 -12.19 -18.46
N PHE A 27 19.98 -11.63 -18.15
CA PHE A 27 21.25 -12.03 -18.76
C PHE A 27 21.65 -13.47 -18.41
N TYR A 28 21.44 -13.89 -17.15
CA TYR A 28 21.66 -15.27 -16.67
C TYR A 28 20.75 -16.28 -17.38
N TYR A 29 19.47 -15.93 -17.60
CA TYR A 29 18.54 -16.78 -18.34
C TYR A 29 18.92 -16.89 -19.82
N ILE A 30 19.32 -15.79 -20.46
CA ILE A 30 19.78 -15.79 -21.85
C ILE A 30 21.05 -16.64 -22.01
N ILE A 31 22.02 -16.53 -21.10
CA ILE A 31 23.23 -17.36 -21.12
C ILE A 31 22.90 -18.85 -20.92
N ASN A 32 22.02 -19.18 -19.97
CA ASN A 32 21.64 -20.57 -19.73
C ASN A 32 20.87 -21.19 -20.90
N ILE A 33 20.00 -20.43 -21.58
CA ILE A 33 19.34 -20.89 -22.80
C ILE A 33 20.36 -21.14 -23.91
N LYS A 34 21.35 -20.25 -24.07
CA LYS A 34 22.42 -20.41 -25.07
C LYS A 34 23.30 -21.63 -24.78
N ASN A 35 23.65 -21.86 -23.51
CA ASN A 35 24.43 -23.02 -23.06
C ASN A 35 23.65 -24.33 -23.15
N PHE A 36 22.35 -24.32 -22.84
CA PHE A 36 21.47 -25.46 -23.02
C PHE A 36 21.34 -25.83 -24.50
N LEU A 37 21.12 -24.86 -25.38
CA LEU A 37 21.06 -25.08 -26.83
C LEU A 37 22.39 -25.60 -27.38
N SER A 38 23.51 -25.05 -26.92
CA SER A 38 24.86 -25.51 -27.29
C SER A 38 25.07 -26.97 -26.86
N ASN A 39 24.78 -27.31 -25.60
CA ASN A 39 24.94 -28.67 -25.05
C ASN A 39 23.96 -29.68 -25.66
N PHE A 40 22.73 -29.25 -25.99
CA PHE A 40 21.74 -30.09 -26.65
C PHE A 40 22.15 -30.42 -28.08
N LEU A 41 22.78 -29.48 -28.79
CA LEU A 41 23.30 -29.69 -30.14
C LEU A 41 24.55 -30.57 -30.14
N THR A 42 25.50 -30.36 -29.21
CA THR A 42 26.70 -31.22 -29.12
C THR A 42 26.39 -32.64 -28.67
N LYS A 43 25.52 -32.85 -27.66
CA LYS A 43 25.16 -34.21 -27.19
C LYS A 43 24.35 -35.04 -28.18
N ASN A 44 23.59 -34.41 -29.09
CA ASN A 44 22.72 -35.14 -30.03
C ASN A 44 23.27 -35.24 -31.47
N LEU A 45 24.37 -34.55 -31.80
CA LEU A 45 24.96 -34.59 -33.16
C LEU A 45 26.35 -35.21 -33.22
N LEU A 46 27.07 -35.35 -32.09
CA LEU A 46 28.44 -35.87 -32.07
C LEU A 46 28.60 -36.90 -30.95
N GLY A 47 28.17 -38.14 -31.20
CA GLY A 47 28.31 -39.25 -30.25
C GLY A 47 27.94 -40.62 -30.83
N SER A 48 28.97 -41.30 -31.34
CA SER A 48 29.13 -42.75 -31.63
C SER A 48 28.28 -43.47 -32.71
N ASP A 49 29.03 -44.12 -33.62
CA ASP A 49 28.65 -44.87 -34.83
C ASP A 49 27.86 -46.17 -34.63
N LYS A 50 26.78 -46.18 -33.84
CA LYS A 50 25.89 -47.36 -33.76
C LYS A 50 24.42 -46.99 -33.64
N HIS A 51 23.84 -46.37 -34.67
CA HIS A 51 22.38 -46.41 -34.88
C HIS A 51 21.99 -46.09 -36.34
N LEU A 52 22.75 -46.62 -37.29
CA LEU A 52 22.44 -46.53 -38.71
C LEU A 52 21.29 -47.49 -39.10
N ASN A 53 20.12 -47.38 -38.46
CA ASN A 53 18.87 -47.96 -38.97
C ASN A 53 17.57 -47.43 -38.33
N PHE A 54 17.63 -46.54 -37.33
CA PHE A 54 16.39 -45.91 -36.80
C PHE A 54 16.06 -44.56 -37.46
N LEU A 55 17.04 -43.94 -38.15
CA LEU A 55 16.90 -42.66 -38.84
C LEU A 55 16.38 -42.77 -40.29
N LYS A 56 16.01 -43.96 -40.76
CA LYS A 56 15.49 -44.16 -42.12
C LYS A 56 13.97 -44.01 -42.26
N VAL A 57 13.25 -43.70 -41.16
CA VAL A 57 11.76 -43.63 -41.16
C VAL A 57 11.20 -42.28 -40.68
N MET A 58 12.04 -41.29 -40.39
CA MET A 58 11.55 -39.92 -40.21
C MET A 58 12.31 -38.96 -41.11
N ASP A 59 11.62 -38.48 -42.14
CA ASP A 59 12.07 -37.41 -43.01
C ASP A 59 12.58 -36.22 -42.16
N LYS A 60 13.83 -35.81 -42.40
CA LYS A 60 14.52 -34.74 -41.65
C LYS A 60 13.72 -33.44 -41.67
N LYS A 61 12.91 -33.18 -42.71
CA LYS A 61 11.99 -32.04 -42.75
C LYS A 61 10.91 -32.16 -41.68
N THR A 62 10.26 -33.32 -41.55
CA THR A 62 9.15 -33.51 -40.60
C THR A 62 9.60 -33.47 -39.14
N PHE A 63 10.79 -33.97 -38.81
CA PHE A 63 11.37 -33.87 -37.46
C PHE A 63 11.77 -32.43 -37.10
N SER A 64 12.41 -31.72 -38.03
CA SER A 64 12.73 -30.29 -37.89
C SER A 64 11.49 -29.42 -37.72
N LEU A 65 10.44 -29.66 -38.52
CA LEU A 65 9.15 -28.98 -38.41
C LEU A 65 8.45 -29.28 -37.08
N LYS A 66 8.46 -30.53 -36.59
CA LYS A 66 7.87 -30.90 -35.30
C LYS A 66 8.57 -30.22 -34.11
N ILE A 67 9.91 -30.13 -34.12
CA ILE A 67 10.68 -29.46 -33.07
C ILE A 67 10.44 -27.94 -33.11
N LYS A 68 10.49 -27.33 -34.30
CA LYS A 68 10.19 -25.89 -34.46
C LYS A 68 8.77 -25.56 -33.98
N ASN A 69 7.78 -26.41 -34.26
CA ASN A 69 6.40 -26.22 -33.78
C ASN A 69 6.25 -26.40 -32.26
N ARG A 70 7.01 -27.30 -31.63
CA ARG A 70 7.00 -27.44 -30.15
C ARG A 70 7.69 -26.26 -29.47
N PHE A 71 8.84 -25.83 -29.98
CA PHE A 71 9.52 -24.63 -29.48
C PHE A 71 8.67 -23.38 -29.68
N LEU A 72 8.02 -23.23 -30.84
CA LEU A 72 7.14 -22.10 -31.11
C LEU A 72 5.93 -22.08 -30.17
N LYS A 73 5.36 -23.25 -29.83
CA LYS A 73 4.25 -23.33 -28.86
C LYS A 73 4.70 -23.02 -27.43
N VAL A 74 5.87 -23.50 -27.00
CA VAL A 74 6.42 -23.17 -25.67
C VAL A 74 6.82 -21.70 -25.58
N PHE A 75 7.43 -21.16 -26.63
CA PHE A 75 7.78 -19.74 -26.74
C PHE A 75 6.52 -18.87 -26.78
N LEU A 76 5.49 -19.25 -27.53
CA LEU A 76 4.22 -18.53 -27.57
C LEU A 76 3.48 -18.62 -26.23
N PHE A 77 3.54 -19.77 -25.54
CA PHE A 77 3.02 -19.92 -24.18
C PHE A 77 3.76 -19.03 -23.18
N LEU A 78 5.10 -19.01 -23.22
CA LEU A 78 5.94 -18.13 -22.39
C LEU A 78 5.70 -16.65 -22.71
N LEU A 79 5.55 -16.29 -23.99
CA LEU A 79 5.24 -14.94 -24.45
C LEU A 79 3.83 -14.54 -24.00
N ILE A 80 2.85 -15.44 -24.05
CA ILE A 80 1.50 -15.21 -23.51
C ILE A 80 1.59 -15.02 -21.99
N THR A 81 2.32 -15.85 -21.24
CA THR A 81 2.49 -15.64 -19.79
C THR A 81 3.22 -14.33 -19.46
N LEU A 82 4.15 -13.88 -20.31
CA LEU A 82 4.87 -12.61 -20.18
C LEU A 82 4.02 -11.39 -20.60
N LEU A 83 3.05 -11.58 -21.50
CA LEU A 83 2.06 -10.57 -21.88
C LEU A 83 0.91 -10.50 -20.85
N MET A 84 0.65 -11.61 -20.14
CA MET A 84 -0.35 -11.71 -19.07
C MET A 84 0.16 -11.25 -17.71
N THR A 85 1.45 -10.92 -17.57
CA THR A 85 1.88 -9.97 -16.53
C THR A 85 1.45 -8.57 -16.96
N SER A 86 0.13 -8.35 -17.01
CA SER A 86 -0.36 -7.00 -16.79
C SER A 86 0.12 -6.66 -15.38
N SER A 87 1.08 -5.73 -15.26
CA SER A 87 1.16 -4.97 -14.04
C SER A 87 -0.20 -4.30 -13.91
N GLY A 88 -1.14 -4.93 -13.19
CA GLY A 88 -2.35 -4.24 -12.78
C GLY A 88 -1.83 -2.99 -12.08
N TYR A 89 -2.04 -1.83 -12.69
CA TYR A 89 -1.58 -0.58 -12.09
C TYR A 89 -2.13 -0.57 -10.66
N ALA A 90 -1.25 -0.39 -9.69
CA ALA A 90 -1.63 -0.48 -8.28
C ALA A 90 -2.58 0.67 -7.97
N LEU A 91 -3.88 0.40 -8.02
CA LEU A 91 -4.92 1.38 -7.72
C LEU A 91 -4.84 1.75 -6.23
N THR A 92 -5.14 2.99 -5.88
CA THR A 92 -5.28 3.42 -4.49
C THR A 92 -6.70 3.86 -4.19
N LEU A 93 -7.27 3.37 -3.10
CA LEU A 93 -8.57 3.84 -2.62
C LEU A 93 -8.35 5.04 -1.69
N LEU A 94 -8.88 6.20 -2.03
CA LEU A 94 -8.87 7.39 -1.19
C LEU A 94 -10.26 7.62 -0.62
N ILE A 95 -10.43 7.44 0.68
CA ILE A 95 -11.65 7.79 1.40
C ILE A 95 -11.44 9.13 2.10
N ASP A 96 -12.28 10.10 1.74
CA ASP A 96 -12.32 11.40 2.40
C ASP A 96 -13.60 11.50 3.23
N LYS A 97 -13.44 11.51 4.56
CA LYS A 97 -14.53 11.68 5.52
C LYS A 97 -15.22 13.04 5.40
N GLY A 98 -14.48 14.09 5.06
CA GLY A 98 -14.98 15.45 4.94
C GLY A 98 -15.85 15.64 3.68
N GLU A 99 -15.55 14.93 2.61
CA GLU A 99 -16.34 14.93 1.38
C GLU A 99 -17.38 13.79 1.35
N ARG A 100 -17.24 12.78 2.21
CA ARG A 100 -18.00 11.52 2.19
C ARG A 100 -17.91 10.83 0.84
N THR A 101 -16.69 10.70 0.33
CA THR A 101 -16.42 10.01 -0.93
C THR A 101 -15.33 8.96 -0.78
N LEU A 102 -15.46 7.87 -1.53
CA LEU A 102 -14.38 6.97 -1.89
C LEU A 102 -13.99 7.25 -3.34
N LYS A 103 -12.73 7.57 -3.59
CA LYS A 103 -12.14 7.80 -4.91
C LYS A 103 -11.21 6.65 -5.24
N VAL A 104 -11.31 6.11 -6.46
CA VAL A 104 -10.35 5.14 -6.99
C VAL A 104 -9.33 5.92 -7.80
N LEU A 105 -8.07 5.89 -7.35
CA LEU A 105 -6.96 6.58 -7.96
C LEU A 105 -6.11 5.61 -8.77
N GLU A 106 -5.69 6.05 -9.95
CA GLU A 106 -4.72 5.37 -10.80
C GLU A 106 -3.82 6.43 -11.42
N ASN A 107 -2.50 6.34 -11.19
CA ASN A 107 -1.53 7.25 -11.79
C ASN A 107 -1.87 8.74 -11.54
N GLN A 108 -2.26 9.07 -10.30
CA GLN A 108 -2.68 10.39 -9.82
C GLN A 108 -3.97 10.93 -10.46
N LYS A 109 -4.73 10.05 -11.13
CA LYS A 109 -6.01 10.40 -11.76
C LYS A 109 -7.15 9.69 -11.07
N ILE A 110 -8.24 10.41 -10.86
CA ILE A 110 -9.48 9.86 -10.33
C ILE A 110 -10.16 9.07 -11.44
N GLN A 111 -10.27 7.75 -11.26
CA GLN A 111 -10.97 6.86 -12.17
C GLN A 111 -12.46 6.76 -11.85
N LYS A 112 -12.79 6.74 -10.55
CA LYS A 112 -14.17 6.64 -10.03
C LYS A 112 -14.32 7.40 -8.73
N VAL A 113 -15.53 7.86 -8.47
CA VAL A 113 -15.95 8.48 -7.21
C VAL A 113 -17.26 7.86 -6.78
N TYR A 114 -17.33 7.39 -5.53
CA TYR A 114 -18.54 6.84 -4.92
C TYR A 114 -18.88 7.63 -3.66
N PRO A 115 -20.16 7.96 -3.43
CA PRO A 115 -20.59 8.44 -2.12
C PRO A 115 -20.43 7.34 -1.08
N VAL A 116 -20.17 7.71 0.17
CA VAL A 116 -20.06 6.74 1.27
C VAL A 116 -20.88 7.13 2.50
N GLY A 117 -21.37 6.12 3.20
CA GLY A 117 -21.79 6.19 4.60
C GLY A 117 -20.60 5.88 5.52
N LEU A 118 -20.57 6.49 6.70
CA LEU A 118 -19.44 6.42 7.62
C LEU A 118 -19.90 6.05 9.03
N GLY A 119 -18.95 5.96 9.96
CA GLY A 119 -19.24 6.01 11.40
C GLY A 119 -19.77 7.40 11.81
N LEU A 120 -19.93 7.65 13.11
CA LEU A 120 -20.48 8.90 13.64
C LEU A 120 -19.77 10.14 13.05
N GLU A 121 -20.56 11.18 12.77
CA GLU A 121 -20.04 12.44 12.25
C GLU A 121 -19.08 13.08 13.26
N SER A 122 -17.79 13.13 12.91
CA SER A 122 -16.78 13.73 13.77
C SER A 122 -15.54 14.16 13.00
N LEU A 123 -14.92 15.23 13.48
CA LEU A 123 -13.53 15.55 13.15
C LEU A 123 -12.56 14.58 13.83
N LEU A 124 -12.96 13.80 14.84
CA LEU A 124 -12.07 12.83 15.45
C LEU A 124 -12.03 11.53 14.61
N PRO A 125 -10.86 10.87 14.52
CA PRO A 125 -10.77 9.53 13.96
C PRO A 125 -11.09 8.47 15.00
N LYS A 126 -11.30 7.25 14.53
CA LYS A 126 -11.34 6.05 15.38
C LYS A 126 -10.04 5.90 16.17
N GLU A 127 -10.16 5.69 17.48
CA GLU A 127 -9.03 5.43 18.38
C GLU A 127 -9.35 4.39 19.46
N LYS A 128 -10.62 3.99 19.64
CA LYS A 128 -11.04 2.99 20.62
C LYS A 128 -12.16 2.10 20.13
N ARG A 129 -12.27 0.91 20.69
CA ARG A 129 -13.45 0.06 20.50
C ARG A 129 -14.70 0.78 21.03
N GLY A 130 -15.76 0.80 20.23
CA GLY A 130 -17.05 1.39 20.64
C GLY A 130 -17.12 2.92 20.56
N ASP A 131 -16.15 3.62 19.95
CA ASP A 131 -16.32 5.04 19.60
C ASP A 131 -17.22 5.28 18.38
N PHE A 132 -17.50 4.21 17.61
CA PHE A 132 -18.29 4.24 16.38
C PHE A 132 -17.76 5.20 15.31
N LEU A 133 -16.48 5.58 15.38
CA LEU A 133 -15.84 6.47 14.41
C LEU A 133 -15.15 5.70 13.29
N THR A 134 -15.08 6.28 12.09
CA THR A 134 -14.24 5.76 11.00
C THR A 134 -12.77 6.19 11.23
N PRO A 135 -11.80 5.25 11.10
CA PRO A 135 -10.39 5.56 11.28
C PRO A 135 -9.85 6.50 10.22
N GLU A 136 -8.64 7.02 10.44
CA GLU A 136 -7.89 7.82 9.46
C GLU A 136 -6.45 7.32 9.48
N GLY A 137 -5.87 7.07 8.31
CA GLY A 137 -4.52 6.52 8.18
C GLY A 137 -4.25 5.85 6.84
N LEU A 138 -3.08 5.21 6.76
CA LEU A 138 -2.67 4.36 5.65
C LEU A 138 -2.96 2.90 5.98
N TYR A 139 -3.79 2.27 5.16
CA TYR A 139 -4.21 0.88 5.32
C TYR A 139 -4.01 0.11 4.02
N LYS A 140 -4.20 -1.21 4.11
CA LYS A 140 -4.28 -2.12 2.97
C LYS A 140 -5.49 -3.01 3.11
N ILE A 141 -6.05 -3.43 1.97
CA ILE A 141 -7.07 -4.48 1.94
C ILE A 141 -6.42 -5.80 2.35
N THR A 142 -6.97 -6.47 3.36
CA THR A 142 -6.46 -7.75 3.87
C THR A 142 -7.32 -8.95 3.51
N ASP A 143 -8.59 -8.72 3.22
CA ASP A 143 -9.53 -9.80 2.87
C ASP A 143 -10.71 -9.20 2.10
N ILE A 144 -11.20 -9.94 1.11
CA ILE A 144 -12.42 -9.61 0.36
C ILE A 144 -13.31 -10.84 0.38
N ARG A 145 -14.41 -10.77 1.14
CA ARG A 145 -15.28 -11.94 1.36
C ARG A 145 -16.77 -11.64 1.18
N PRO A 146 -17.58 -12.62 0.72
CA PRO A 146 -19.03 -12.52 0.76
C PRO A 146 -19.55 -12.29 2.18
N SER A 147 -20.63 -11.54 2.32
CA SER A 147 -21.29 -11.24 3.58
C SER A 147 -22.80 -11.36 3.45
N LYS A 148 -23.44 -12.10 4.36
CA LYS A 148 -24.90 -12.21 4.39
C LYS A 148 -25.59 -10.86 4.66
N SER A 149 -24.96 -9.99 5.45
CA SER A 149 -25.55 -8.71 5.85
C SER A 149 -25.23 -7.56 4.91
N PHE A 150 -24.16 -7.68 4.11
CA PHE A 150 -23.62 -6.56 3.32
C PHE A 150 -23.36 -6.89 1.84
N GLY A 151 -23.70 -8.11 1.39
CA GLY A 151 -23.29 -8.64 0.09
C GLY A 151 -21.81 -9.05 0.08
N TYR A 152 -20.92 -8.08 0.28
CA TYR A 152 -19.47 -8.27 0.43
C TYR A 152 -18.91 -7.39 1.54
N PHE A 153 -17.79 -7.83 2.10
CA PHE A 153 -17.01 -7.10 3.08
C PHE A 153 -15.54 -7.10 2.65
N ILE A 154 -14.98 -5.90 2.49
CA ILE A 154 -13.59 -5.64 2.13
C ILE A 154 -12.89 -5.17 3.40
N GLU A 155 -12.18 -6.05 4.08
CA GLU A 155 -11.50 -5.74 5.34
C GLU A 155 -10.20 -4.97 5.08
N ILE A 156 -9.92 -3.98 5.94
CA ILE A 156 -8.63 -3.29 5.96
C ILE A 156 -7.84 -3.66 7.23
N ASN A 157 -6.52 -3.51 7.19
CA ASN A 157 -5.62 -3.79 8.33
C ASN A 157 -5.68 -2.72 9.45
N TYR A 158 -6.87 -2.31 9.87
CA TYR A 158 -7.04 -1.50 11.09
C TYR A 158 -7.08 -2.41 12.34
N PRO A 159 -6.33 -2.07 13.42
CA PRO A 159 -5.40 -0.94 13.53
C PRO A 159 -4.05 -1.21 12.84
N ASN A 160 -3.46 -0.17 12.26
CA ASN A 160 -2.12 -0.22 11.67
C ASN A 160 -1.01 0.15 12.69
N LEU A 161 0.26 0.18 12.26
CA LEU A 161 1.39 0.55 13.12
C LEU A 161 1.28 1.96 13.71
N ASN A 162 0.74 2.93 12.95
CA ASN A 162 0.55 4.29 13.45
C ASN A 162 -0.55 4.35 14.51
N ASP A 163 -1.66 3.64 14.29
CA ASP A 163 -2.75 3.51 15.28
C ASP A 163 -2.24 2.93 16.60
N LEU A 164 -1.46 1.85 16.54
CA LEU A 164 -0.81 1.24 17.71
C LEU A 164 0.17 2.20 18.39
N GLY A 165 0.98 2.92 17.61
CA GLY A 165 1.89 3.93 18.14
C GLY A 165 1.18 5.04 18.90
N TRP A 166 0.09 5.58 18.34
CA TRP A 166 -0.73 6.59 19.01
C TRP A 166 -1.42 6.05 20.26
N ALA A 167 -1.93 4.82 20.23
CA ALA A 167 -2.52 4.20 21.41
C ALA A 167 -1.52 4.01 22.55
N TYR A 168 -0.29 3.59 22.23
CA TYR A 168 0.77 3.47 23.23
C TYR A 168 1.16 4.84 23.79
N TYR A 169 1.35 5.83 22.92
CA TYR A 169 1.66 7.20 23.34
C TYR A 169 0.60 7.79 24.29
N LYS A 170 -0.68 7.53 24.01
CA LYS A 170 -1.83 7.97 24.82
C LYS A 170 -2.08 7.14 26.07
N GLY A 171 -1.33 6.06 26.28
CA GLY A 171 -1.49 5.16 27.42
C GLY A 171 -2.70 4.23 27.34
N PHE A 172 -3.29 4.04 26.16
CA PHE A 172 -4.38 3.08 25.96
C PHE A 172 -3.90 1.63 25.91
N ILE A 173 -2.63 1.41 25.58
CA ILE A 173 -1.97 0.11 25.63
C ILE A 173 -0.63 0.23 26.36
N SER A 174 -0.24 -0.82 27.08
CA SER A 174 1.07 -0.92 27.73
C SER A 174 2.17 -1.19 26.72
N LYS A 175 3.43 -1.11 27.16
CA LYS A 175 4.59 -1.46 26.33
C LYS A 175 4.57 -2.94 25.95
N GLU A 176 4.19 -3.80 26.89
CA GLU A 176 4.13 -5.25 26.73
C GLU A 176 3.05 -5.61 25.69
N GLN A 177 1.89 -4.96 25.76
CA GLN A 177 0.84 -5.09 24.74
C GLN A 177 1.33 -4.61 23.37
N LEU A 178 1.99 -3.46 23.32
CA LEU A 178 2.53 -2.93 22.05
C LEU A 178 3.51 -3.93 21.41
N VAL A 179 4.43 -4.53 22.16
CA VAL A 179 5.38 -5.50 21.62
C VAL A 179 4.66 -6.70 20.99
N VAL A 180 3.70 -7.29 21.71
CA VAL A 180 2.90 -8.42 21.19
C VAL A 180 2.13 -8.03 19.93
N TYR A 181 1.54 -6.83 19.90
CA TYR A 181 0.80 -6.36 18.73
C TYR A 181 1.71 -6.09 17.53
N LEU A 182 2.90 -5.56 17.75
CA LEU A 182 3.89 -5.35 16.68
C LEU A 182 4.34 -6.70 16.10
N GLU A 183 4.70 -7.67 16.93
CA GLU A 183 5.09 -9.01 16.48
C GLU A 183 3.97 -9.69 15.68
N THR A 184 2.74 -9.60 16.18
CA THR A 184 1.57 -10.16 15.49
C THR A 184 1.29 -9.45 14.16
N PHE A 185 1.39 -8.12 14.13
CA PHE A 185 1.20 -7.34 12.90
C PHE A 185 2.27 -7.67 11.86
N LEU A 186 3.52 -7.82 12.27
CA LEU A 186 4.62 -8.20 11.38
C LEU A 186 4.48 -9.63 10.84
N ALA A 187 3.94 -10.56 11.63
CA ALA A 187 3.73 -11.94 11.20
C ALA A 187 2.51 -12.11 10.27
N ASN A 188 1.43 -11.36 10.51
CA ASN A 188 0.13 -11.62 9.90
C ASN A 188 -0.40 -10.47 9.02
N GLY A 189 0.29 -9.32 8.98
CA GLY A 189 -0.16 -8.11 8.29
C GLY A 189 -1.35 -7.39 8.95
N LYS A 190 -1.90 -7.93 10.05
CA LYS A 190 -3.00 -7.36 10.83
C LYS A 190 -2.96 -7.81 12.28
N VAL A 191 -3.69 -7.08 13.13
CA VAL A 191 -3.85 -7.42 14.54
C VAL A 191 -5.32 -7.32 14.94
N GLU A 192 -5.79 -8.23 15.78
CA GLU A 192 -7.17 -8.26 16.28
C GLU A 192 -7.20 -8.14 17.81
N HIS A 193 -8.41 -7.99 18.38
CA HIS A 193 -8.63 -7.98 19.83
C HIS A 193 -7.84 -6.91 20.62
N THR A 194 -7.59 -5.75 20.01
CA THR A 194 -6.98 -4.61 20.70
C THR A 194 -8.04 -3.71 21.36
N PRO A 195 -7.65 -2.85 22.32
CA PRO A 195 -8.51 -1.78 22.82
C PRO A 195 -8.98 -0.79 21.75
N LEU A 196 -8.30 -0.72 20.60
CA LEU A 196 -8.66 0.15 19.48
C LEU A 196 -9.83 -0.41 18.65
N GLY A 197 -10.13 -1.70 18.80
CA GLY A 197 -11.05 -2.45 17.93
C GLY A 197 -10.34 -3.19 16.80
N SER A 198 -11.12 -3.73 15.87
CA SER A 198 -10.68 -4.45 14.66
C SER A 198 -11.85 -4.55 13.68
N LYS A 199 -11.66 -5.23 12.54
CA LYS A 199 -12.72 -5.55 11.56
C LYS A 199 -13.40 -4.31 10.99
N ILE A 200 -12.61 -3.28 10.70
CA ILE A 200 -13.04 -2.15 9.90
C ILE A 200 -12.90 -2.52 8.43
N GLY A 201 -13.85 -2.10 7.60
CA GLY A 201 -13.82 -2.40 6.19
C GLY A 201 -14.79 -1.57 5.37
N ILE A 202 -14.78 -1.83 4.07
CA ILE A 202 -15.70 -1.26 3.09
C ILE A 202 -16.77 -2.32 2.79
N HIS A 203 -18.05 -1.95 2.80
CA HIS A 203 -19.14 -2.91 2.62
C HIS A 203 -20.38 -2.30 1.94
N GLY A 204 -21.32 -3.15 1.52
CA GLY A 204 -22.61 -2.74 0.93
C GLY A 204 -23.67 -2.40 1.97
N GLY A 205 -24.94 -2.40 1.60
CA GLY A 205 -26.05 -2.10 2.51
C GLY A 205 -26.48 -0.63 2.52
N GLY A 206 -25.94 0.19 1.62
CA GLY A 206 -26.40 1.55 1.36
C GLY A 206 -25.60 2.64 2.07
N VAL A 207 -25.47 3.80 1.42
CA VAL A 207 -24.69 4.93 1.98
C VAL A 207 -25.41 5.63 3.13
N TYR A 208 -26.69 5.29 3.38
CA TYR A 208 -27.47 5.79 4.50
C TYR A 208 -28.46 4.75 5.00
N LYS A 209 -28.86 4.86 6.27
CA LYS A 209 -30.05 4.21 6.82
C LYS A 209 -31.19 5.18 6.94
N LYS A 210 -32.43 4.69 6.81
CA LYS A 210 -33.63 5.49 7.09
C LYS A 210 -34.01 5.29 8.55
N GLU A 211 -33.94 6.35 9.33
CA GLU A 211 -34.41 6.38 10.72
C GLU A 211 -35.45 7.49 10.88
N LYS A 212 -36.65 7.12 11.36
CA LYS A 212 -37.77 8.06 11.54
C LYS A 212 -38.04 8.92 10.29
N GLY A 213 -37.93 8.32 9.10
CA GLY A 213 -38.14 9.00 7.82
C GLY A 213 -36.98 9.88 7.33
N LYS A 214 -35.90 10.02 8.10
CA LYS A 214 -34.70 10.79 7.72
C LYS A 214 -33.56 9.88 7.30
N LYS A 215 -32.71 10.35 6.39
CA LYS A 215 -31.50 9.65 5.97
C LYS A 215 -30.38 9.95 6.96
N ASP A 216 -29.85 8.91 7.60
CA ASP A 216 -28.64 8.97 8.40
C ASP A 216 -27.46 8.38 7.60
N TYR A 217 -26.50 9.23 7.26
CA TYR A 217 -25.29 8.86 6.52
C TYR A 217 -24.11 8.44 7.43
N PHE A 218 -24.28 8.54 8.75
CA PHE A 218 -23.25 8.29 9.76
C PHE A 218 -23.65 7.13 10.68
N TRP A 219 -24.18 6.07 10.07
CA TRP A 219 -24.90 4.99 10.75
C TRP A 219 -24.02 3.78 11.10
N THR A 220 -22.82 3.67 10.53
CA THR A 220 -21.98 2.49 10.72
C THR A 220 -21.28 2.53 12.09
N GLN A 221 -20.65 1.44 12.48
CA GLN A 221 -19.83 1.39 13.70
C GLN A 221 -18.35 1.73 13.46
N GLY A 222 -18.05 2.39 12.33
CA GLY A 222 -16.70 2.80 11.92
C GLY A 222 -16.30 2.30 10.52
N CYS A 223 -17.11 1.45 9.90
CA CYS A 223 -16.91 0.99 8.52
C CYS A 223 -17.25 2.08 7.49
N ILE A 224 -16.99 1.77 6.22
CA ILE A 224 -17.30 2.60 5.07
C ILE A 224 -18.38 1.88 4.25
N ALA A 225 -19.59 2.43 4.21
CA ALA A 225 -20.72 1.82 3.52
C ALA A 225 -20.92 2.42 2.12
N LEU A 226 -21.09 1.58 1.10
CA LEU A 226 -21.43 1.96 -0.26
C LEU A 226 -22.85 1.48 -0.61
N GLU A 227 -23.42 2.05 -1.67
CA GLU A 227 -24.54 1.40 -2.36
C GLU A 227 -24.06 0.05 -2.93
N ASP A 228 -24.92 -0.97 -2.91
CA ASP A 228 -24.56 -2.31 -3.38
C ASP A 228 -24.08 -2.34 -4.83
N ARG A 229 -24.64 -1.46 -5.68
CA ARG A 229 -24.21 -1.33 -7.08
C ARG A 229 -22.80 -0.76 -7.19
N ASP A 230 -22.45 0.18 -6.32
CA ASP A 230 -21.15 0.86 -6.31
C ASP A 230 -20.09 -0.07 -5.72
N LEU A 231 -20.45 -0.85 -4.69
CA LEU A 231 -19.59 -1.92 -4.16
C LEU A 231 -19.28 -2.97 -5.23
N ARG A 232 -20.29 -3.40 -6.02
CA ARG A 232 -20.06 -4.36 -7.11
C ARG A 232 -19.12 -3.81 -8.19
N ASP A 233 -19.26 -2.55 -8.59
CA ASP A 233 -18.31 -1.91 -9.53
C ASP A 233 -16.90 -1.83 -8.91
N LEU A 234 -16.79 -1.46 -7.63
CA LEU A 234 -15.50 -1.40 -6.92
C LEU A 234 -14.80 -2.78 -6.90
N LEU A 235 -15.54 -3.85 -6.61
CA LEU A 235 -15.00 -5.22 -6.56
C LEU A 235 -14.38 -5.69 -7.89
N THR A 236 -14.76 -5.10 -9.02
CA THR A 236 -14.14 -5.43 -10.32
C THR A 236 -12.74 -4.84 -10.51
N ARG A 237 -12.33 -3.93 -9.62
CA ARG A 237 -11.12 -3.12 -9.75
C ARG A 237 -10.09 -3.43 -8.68
N ILE A 238 -10.50 -4.04 -7.57
CA ILE A 238 -9.66 -4.15 -6.39
C ILE A 238 -9.21 -5.57 -6.10
N SER A 239 -8.07 -5.68 -5.42
CA SER A 239 -7.54 -6.93 -4.89
C SER A 239 -7.04 -6.75 -3.46
N GLU A 240 -6.77 -7.86 -2.78
CA GLU A 240 -6.00 -7.84 -1.54
C GLU A 240 -4.63 -7.18 -1.75
N GLY A 241 -4.08 -6.62 -0.66
CA GLY A 241 -2.83 -5.86 -0.65
C GLY A 241 -2.97 -4.41 -1.14
N GLN A 242 -4.08 -4.06 -1.78
CA GLN A 242 -4.27 -2.73 -2.35
C GLN A 242 -4.36 -1.65 -1.27
N LYS A 243 -3.72 -0.50 -1.54
CA LYS A 243 -3.61 0.63 -0.62
C LYS A 243 -4.93 1.34 -0.43
N VAL A 244 -5.24 1.65 0.82
CA VAL A 244 -6.41 2.42 1.24
C VAL A 244 -5.94 3.59 2.11
N VAL A 245 -6.17 4.81 1.65
CA VAL A 245 -5.90 6.04 2.39
C VAL A 245 -7.21 6.58 2.91
N ILE A 246 -7.32 6.76 4.23
CA ILE A 246 -8.49 7.37 4.85
C ILE A 246 -8.06 8.66 5.53
N LEU A 247 -8.70 9.77 5.18
CA LEU A 247 -8.41 11.09 5.76
C LEU A 247 -9.68 11.91 5.95
N ASN A 248 -9.53 13.08 6.56
CA ASN A 248 -10.56 14.11 6.57
C ASN A 248 -9.97 15.41 6.03
N SER A 249 -10.31 15.78 4.80
CA SER A 249 -9.78 16.97 4.14
C SER A 249 -10.24 18.29 4.76
N ARG A 250 -11.13 18.29 5.76
CA ARG A 250 -11.47 19.51 6.51
C ARG A 250 -10.43 19.84 7.59
N LYS A 251 -9.54 18.89 7.93
CA LYS A 251 -8.54 19.07 8.98
C LYS A 251 -7.34 19.91 8.53
N PRO A 252 -6.64 20.57 9.47
CA PRO A 252 -5.33 21.16 9.21
C PRO A 252 -4.32 20.12 8.70
N LEU A 253 -3.31 20.57 7.95
CA LEU A 253 -2.27 19.71 7.37
C LEU A 253 -1.60 18.83 8.43
N TYR A 254 -1.26 19.39 9.59
CA TYR A 254 -0.65 18.66 10.69
C TYR A 254 -1.50 17.44 11.12
N GLU A 255 -2.80 17.64 11.30
CA GLU A 255 -3.72 16.58 11.75
C GLU A 255 -3.93 15.49 10.70
N ILE A 256 -3.84 15.83 9.42
CA ILE A 256 -3.84 14.84 8.33
C ILE A 256 -2.54 14.04 8.38
N LEU A 257 -1.38 14.72 8.37
CA LEU A 257 -0.06 14.07 8.40
C LEU A 257 0.09 13.15 9.61
N LYS A 258 -0.32 13.62 10.80
CA LYS A 258 -0.35 12.86 12.06
C LYS A 258 -0.91 11.44 11.91
N LYS A 259 -1.89 11.25 11.01
CA LYS A 259 -2.53 9.96 10.76
C LYS A 259 -1.87 9.14 9.65
N LEU A 260 -1.12 9.78 8.76
CA LEU A 260 -0.43 9.11 7.65
C LEU A 260 1.02 8.73 7.95
N ILE A 261 1.64 9.34 8.96
CA ILE A 261 3.04 9.14 9.31
C ILE A 261 3.35 7.75 9.87
N TYR A 262 4.62 7.42 9.79
CA TYR A 262 5.22 6.26 10.40
C TYR A 262 5.87 6.68 11.73
N PRO A 263 5.44 6.12 12.89
CA PRO A 263 6.05 6.46 14.18
C PRO A 263 7.51 6.03 14.24
N VAL A 264 8.41 6.97 14.55
CA VAL A 264 9.86 6.72 14.63
C VAL A 264 10.33 6.63 16.08
N ARG A 265 9.83 7.53 16.94
CA ARG A 265 10.14 7.53 18.38
C ARG A 265 8.89 7.81 19.18
N ILE A 266 8.65 6.99 20.20
CA ILE A 266 7.54 7.17 21.12
C ILE A 266 8.08 7.09 22.54
N LYS A 267 7.82 8.14 23.32
CA LYS A 267 8.07 8.20 24.74
C LYS A 267 6.76 8.68 25.40
N PRO A 268 5.93 7.76 25.92
CA PRO A 268 4.68 8.12 26.58
C PRO A 268 4.90 9.20 27.65
N LEU A 269 3.92 10.10 27.80
CA LEU A 269 3.98 11.27 28.69
C LEU A 269 5.09 12.29 28.36
N ASP A 270 5.80 12.13 27.24
CA ASP A 270 6.79 13.09 26.76
C ASP A 270 6.48 13.49 25.31
N PHE A 271 6.77 12.62 24.34
CA PHE A 271 6.52 12.92 22.93
C PHE A 271 6.28 11.69 22.05
N LEU A 272 5.63 11.94 20.91
CA LEU A 272 5.63 11.06 19.74
C LEU A 272 6.23 11.81 18.57
N GLU A 273 7.12 11.14 17.84
CA GLU A 273 7.67 11.61 16.59
C GLU A 273 7.40 10.60 15.49
N GLY A 274 7.18 11.11 14.28
CA GLY A 274 7.09 10.27 13.11
C GLY A 274 7.35 11.02 11.83
N GLU A 275 7.50 10.23 10.77
CA GLU A 275 7.97 10.71 9.49
C GLU A 275 7.07 10.21 8.35
N LEU A 276 7.02 11.00 7.29
CA LEU A 276 6.35 10.65 6.04
C LEU A 276 7.21 11.08 4.86
N TYR A 277 7.25 10.24 3.85
CA TYR A 277 8.07 10.44 2.66
C TYR A 277 7.15 10.45 1.44
N LEU A 278 7.18 11.53 0.68
CA LEU A 278 6.32 11.73 -0.48
C LEU A 278 7.19 11.95 -1.73
N LYS A 279 7.09 11.05 -2.70
CA LYS A 279 7.74 11.21 -4.00
C LYS A 279 6.85 12.03 -4.92
N LEU A 280 7.33 13.20 -5.37
CA LEU A 280 6.60 14.00 -6.36
C LEU A 280 6.95 13.56 -7.79
N ASN A 281 8.22 13.21 -8.01
CA ASN A 281 8.72 12.57 -9.23
C ASN A 281 10.07 11.89 -8.93
N ASP A 282 10.77 11.39 -9.95
CA ASP A 282 12.04 10.68 -9.78
C ASP A 282 13.17 11.51 -9.16
N TYR A 283 13.07 12.83 -9.21
CA TYR A 283 14.11 13.74 -8.73
C TYR A 283 13.66 14.57 -7.53
N VAL A 284 12.36 14.67 -7.24
CA VAL A 284 11.82 15.57 -6.23
C VAL A 284 11.05 14.81 -5.16
N PHE A 285 11.44 15.01 -3.90
CA PHE A 285 10.84 14.39 -2.73
C PHE A 285 10.49 15.43 -1.67
N LEU A 286 9.39 15.21 -0.96
CA LEU A 286 9.09 15.89 0.29
C LEU A 286 9.25 14.92 1.45
N THR A 287 9.93 15.34 2.50
CA THR A 287 9.97 14.63 3.78
C THR A 287 9.28 15.47 4.83
N PHE A 288 8.34 14.86 5.54
CA PHE A 288 7.63 15.47 6.66
C PHE A 288 8.13 14.78 7.94
N ALA A 289 8.62 15.55 8.90
CA ALA A 289 8.92 15.08 10.23
C ALA A 289 8.03 15.84 11.21
N LEU A 290 7.27 15.12 12.03
CA LEU A 290 6.47 15.74 13.08
C LEU A 290 6.88 15.30 14.48
N ARG A 291 6.51 16.12 15.44
CA ARG A 291 6.57 15.82 16.87
C ARG A 291 5.34 16.38 17.57
N GLU A 292 4.71 15.56 18.40
CA GLU A 292 3.69 15.99 19.35
C GLU A 292 4.18 15.73 20.77
N THR A 293 4.11 16.73 21.64
CA THR A 293 4.42 16.57 23.07
C THR A 293 3.16 16.27 23.86
N TYR A 294 3.30 15.72 25.07
CA TYR A 294 2.15 15.39 25.92
C TYR A 294 1.38 16.64 26.35
N GLN A 295 2.08 17.78 26.43
CA GLN A 295 1.49 19.10 26.70
C GLN A 295 0.75 19.69 25.48
N GLY A 296 0.75 18.99 24.35
CA GLY A 296 0.03 19.41 23.14
C GLY A 296 0.81 20.29 22.18
N ALA A 297 2.10 20.56 22.44
CA ALA A 297 2.95 21.29 21.49
C ALA A 297 3.22 20.42 20.25
N ARG A 298 3.13 21.03 19.08
CA ARG A 298 3.14 20.37 17.78
C ARG A 298 4.17 21.03 16.89
N TYR A 299 5.09 20.21 16.39
CA TYR A 299 6.14 20.65 15.50
C TYR A 299 6.05 19.87 14.21
N LEU A 300 6.15 20.57 13.09
CA LEU A 300 6.21 20.01 11.75
C LEU A 300 7.39 20.63 11.01
N GLU A 301 8.25 19.78 10.47
CA GLU A 301 9.32 20.15 9.57
C GLU A 301 9.07 19.48 8.21
N ILE A 302 9.08 20.28 7.15
CA ILE A 302 8.90 19.84 5.77
C ILE A 302 10.16 20.19 5.01
N LYS A 303 10.81 19.21 4.40
CA LYS A 303 11.99 19.41 3.56
C LYS A 303 11.72 18.98 2.14
N LYS A 304 12.13 19.81 1.18
CA LYS A 304 12.11 19.50 -0.25
C LYS A 304 13.51 19.16 -0.72
N TRP A 305 13.62 17.97 -1.30
CA TRP A 305 14.85 17.45 -1.86
C TRP A 305 14.73 17.41 -3.38
N VAL A 306 15.76 17.89 -4.08
CA VAL A 306 15.85 17.84 -5.54
C VAL A 306 17.18 17.21 -5.90
N GLN A 307 17.14 16.07 -6.60
CA GLN A 307 18.33 15.28 -6.96
C GLN A 307 19.21 14.93 -5.74
N GLY A 308 18.58 14.67 -4.60
CA GLY A 308 19.28 14.35 -3.34
C GLY A 308 19.76 15.57 -2.56
N GLU A 309 19.67 16.79 -3.09
CA GLU A 309 20.07 18.01 -2.40
C GLU A 309 18.88 18.69 -1.72
N LEU A 310 19.06 19.16 -0.49
CA LEU A 310 18.05 19.95 0.22
C LEU A 310 17.91 21.32 -0.46
N LYS A 311 16.71 21.63 -0.95
CA LYS A 311 16.42 22.91 -1.62
C LYS A 311 15.52 23.83 -0.82
N GLU A 312 14.63 23.29 0.00
CA GLU A 312 13.71 24.08 0.82
C GLU A 312 13.45 23.39 2.15
N GLN A 313 13.28 24.18 3.20
CA GLN A 313 12.93 23.72 4.53
C GLN A 313 11.89 24.66 5.13
N ILE A 314 10.76 24.11 5.54
CA ILE A 314 9.65 24.82 6.18
C ILE A 314 9.47 24.24 7.56
N ARG A 315 9.29 25.11 8.56
CA ARG A 315 8.97 24.72 9.94
C ARG A 315 7.67 25.36 10.35
N SER A 316 6.90 24.64 11.16
CA SER A 316 5.71 25.18 11.79
C SER A 316 6.03 26.08 12.98
N ASP A 317 5.01 26.79 13.45
CA ASP A 317 4.95 27.26 14.84
C ASP A 317 4.72 26.09 15.83
N GLU A 318 4.56 26.42 17.11
CA GLU A 318 4.32 25.46 18.21
C GLU A 318 2.94 24.76 18.16
N PHE A 319 2.05 25.20 17.26
CA PHE A 319 0.73 24.62 17.05
C PHE A 319 0.69 23.73 15.80
N GLY A 320 1.83 23.52 15.13
CA GLY A 320 1.94 22.72 13.92
C GLY A 320 1.48 23.44 12.66
N LYS A 321 1.24 24.77 12.71
CA LYS A 321 0.81 25.55 11.56
C LYS A 321 2.00 26.02 10.73
N VAL A 322 1.92 25.83 9.42
CA VAL A 322 2.96 26.24 8.46
C VAL A 322 2.45 27.36 7.57
N ASN A 323 3.38 28.15 7.00
CA ASN A 323 3.02 29.02 5.89
C ASN A 323 2.63 28.18 4.67
N ARG A 324 1.79 28.74 3.78
CA ARG A 324 1.35 28.07 2.54
C ARG A 324 0.69 26.70 2.77
N GLU A 325 0.02 26.50 3.91
CA GLU A 325 -0.59 25.23 4.31
C GLU A 325 -1.52 24.65 3.23
N ALA A 326 -2.37 25.50 2.63
CA ALA A 326 -3.30 25.08 1.57
C ALA A 326 -2.57 24.49 0.35
N GLN A 327 -1.46 25.11 -0.07
CA GLN A 327 -0.65 24.62 -1.19
C GLN A 327 -0.01 23.26 -0.85
N LEU A 328 0.57 23.13 0.35
CA LEU A 328 1.20 21.89 0.81
C LEU A 328 0.20 20.75 0.94
N LYS A 329 -1.02 21.06 1.39
CA LYS A 329 -2.12 20.10 1.46
C LYS A 329 -2.55 19.64 0.08
N ASN A 330 -2.67 20.53 -0.90
CA ASN A 330 -2.98 20.14 -2.28
C ASN A 330 -1.89 19.22 -2.84
N ILE A 331 -0.61 19.57 -2.66
CA ILE A 331 0.52 18.73 -3.07
C ILE A 331 0.42 17.33 -2.43
N LEU A 332 0.14 17.25 -1.12
CA LEU A 332 -0.04 15.98 -0.43
C LEU A 332 -1.19 15.16 -1.05
N LEU A 333 -2.38 15.77 -1.20
CA LEU A 333 -3.59 15.10 -1.69
C LEU A 333 -3.44 14.60 -3.13
N GLU A 334 -2.81 15.39 -4.01
CA GLU A 334 -2.55 15.03 -5.40
C GLU A 334 -1.54 13.89 -5.56
N ASN A 335 -0.69 13.65 -4.55
CA ASN A 335 0.41 12.69 -4.63
C ASN A 335 0.28 11.54 -3.62
N LEU A 336 -0.88 11.30 -3.00
CA LEU A 336 -1.07 10.26 -1.97
C LEU A 336 -0.67 8.85 -2.43
N GLU A 337 -0.85 8.54 -3.71
CA GLU A 337 -0.40 7.27 -4.31
C GLU A 337 1.10 7.05 -4.13
N ASN A 338 1.89 8.14 -4.21
CA ASN A 338 3.35 8.14 -4.17
C ASN A 338 3.94 8.27 -2.75
N LEU A 339 3.13 8.10 -1.70
CA LEU A 339 3.66 7.97 -0.35
C LEU A 339 4.51 6.72 -0.24
N LEU A 340 5.74 6.89 0.24
CA LEU A 340 6.71 5.83 0.41
C LEU A 340 6.58 5.23 1.81
N ASN A 341 6.64 3.90 1.89
CA ASN A 341 6.78 3.20 3.16
C ASN A 341 8.28 3.21 3.55
N PRO A 342 8.68 3.89 4.64
CA PRO A 342 10.07 3.89 5.10
C PRO A 342 10.52 2.52 5.61
N TYR A 343 9.57 1.61 5.84
CA TYR A 343 9.80 0.24 6.27
C TYR A 343 9.46 -0.77 5.17
N LYS A 344 9.87 -0.52 3.92
CA LYS A 344 9.69 -1.51 2.82
C LYS A 344 10.10 -2.93 3.21
N ASN A 345 11.12 -3.08 4.07
CA ASN A 345 11.58 -4.37 4.58
C ASN A 345 10.70 -4.99 5.68
N LEU A 346 9.54 -4.42 6.00
CA LEU A 346 8.53 -5.02 6.89
C LEU A 346 7.30 -5.50 6.11
N GLU A 347 7.33 -5.38 4.78
CA GLU A 347 6.36 -5.98 3.87
C GLU A 347 7.02 -7.22 3.25
N PHE A 348 6.87 -8.36 3.90
CA PHE A 348 7.32 -9.67 3.39
C PHE A 348 6.14 -10.51 2.93
#